data_AF-R6BHY9-F1
#
_entry.id   AF-R6BHY9-F1
#
_cell.length_a   1.000
_cell.length_b   1.000
_cell.length_c   1.000
_cell.angle_alpha   90.00
_cell.angle_beta   90.00
_cell.angle_gamma   90.00
#
_symmetry.space_group_name_H-M   'P 1'
#
loop_
_entity.id
_entity.type
_entity.pdbx_description
1 polymer ?
#
loop_
_entity_poly.entity_id
_entity_poly.type
_entity_poly.pdbx_seq_one_letter_code
_entity_poly.pdbx_strand_id
1 'polypeptide(L)'
;MPQPTDHLFFQFCHARKHLLASGVGIRQICDILLFAEHYEKEIDWEIFWDRIRMTDGILFAEAIFRLGVQYLGFEEKQFYFPEGVHSMKLDTERLMEDILHSGIHGKGTRSRLHSATLTLHAAEKRGLSGIFPGLFYMAFPPAKNLLWRFPYLKKHPYLLPFAWGQRLCGYLREGPVLGSVKEIVKTGRKRKEILREYGIFGEKRR
;
A
#
# COMPACT_ATOMS: atom_id res chain seq x y z
N MET A 1 19.53 17.61 -9.66
CA MET A 1 18.49 16.62 -9.33
C MET A 1 18.81 15.32 -10.06
N PRO A 2 18.36 14.14 -9.61
CA PRO A 2 18.41 12.94 -10.45
C PRO A 2 17.70 13.20 -11.79
N GLN A 3 18.04 12.43 -12.84
CA GLN A 3 17.41 12.57 -14.16
C GLN A 3 15.87 12.43 -14.03
N PRO A 4 15.06 13.22 -14.76
CA PRO A 4 13.59 13.19 -14.62
C PRO A 4 12.99 11.79 -14.75
N THR A 5 13.49 10.97 -15.67
CA THR A 5 13.11 9.55 -15.83
C THR A 5 13.33 8.73 -14.55
N ASP A 6 14.49 8.86 -13.91
CA ASP A 6 14.82 8.16 -12.66
C ASP A 6 13.94 8.63 -11.52
N HIS A 7 13.67 9.94 -11.48
CA HIS A 7 12.86 10.55 -10.44
C HIS A 7 11.39 10.10 -10.53
N LEU A 8 10.81 10.11 -11.72
CA LEU A 8 9.45 9.61 -11.93
C LEU A 8 9.34 8.14 -11.55
N PHE A 9 10.29 7.31 -11.99
CA PHE A 9 10.34 5.90 -11.60
C PHE A 9 10.43 5.71 -10.08
N PHE A 10 11.25 6.51 -9.40
CA PHE A 10 11.35 6.50 -7.95
C PHE A 10 10.02 6.87 -7.27
N GLN A 11 9.33 7.91 -7.75
CA GLN A 11 8.03 8.30 -7.20
C GLN A 11 7.00 7.17 -7.33
N PHE A 12 6.98 6.48 -8.47
CA PHE A 12 6.13 5.30 -8.67
C PHE A 12 6.45 4.16 -7.69
N CYS A 13 7.73 3.82 -7.51
CA CYS A 13 8.16 2.82 -6.53
C CYS A 13 7.73 3.20 -5.11
N HIS A 14 7.87 4.48 -4.76
CA HIS A 14 7.50 5.02 -3.46
C HIS A 14 5.99 4.95 -3.22
N ALA A 15 5.17 5.38 -4.19
CA ALA A 15 3.71 5.26 -4.13
C ALA A 15 3.26 3.80 -4.00
N ARG A 16 3.87 2.88 -4.76
CA ARG A 16 3.58 1.45 -4.69
C ARG A 16 3.92 0.86 -3.32
N LYS A 17 5.06 1.25 -2.73
CA LYS A 17 5.44 0.87 -1.36
C LYS A 17 4.40 1.34 -0.33
N HIS A 18 3.91 2.57 -0.46
CA HIS A 18 2.87 3.09 0.43
C HIS A 18 1.55 2.34 0.24
N LEU A 19 1.14 2.08 -1.00
CA LEU A 19 -0.05 1.30 -1.29
C LEU A 19 0.01 -0.12 -0.67
N LEU A 20 1.19 -0.75 -0.66
CA LEU A 20 1.43 -2.00 0.07
C LEU A 20 1.30 -1.83 1.59
N ALA A 21 1.97 -0.84 2.17
CA ALA A 21 2.16 -0.75 3.63
C ALA A 21 1.06 0.01 4.41
N SER A 22 0.48 1.06 3.86
CA SER A 22 -0.46 1.94 4.58
C SER A 22 -1.66 2.42 3.76
N GLY A 23 -1.53 2.42 2.43
CA GLY A 23 -2.40 3.12 1.49
C GLY A 23 -1.63 4.26 0.83
N VAL A 24 -2.04 4.67 -0.37
CA VAL A 24 -1.45 5.81 -1.07
C VAL A 24 -2.42 6.99 -0.99
N GLY A 25 -1.89 8.17 -0.69
CA GLY A 25 -2.71 9.38 -0.56
C GLY A 25 -2.80 10.15 -1.87
N ILE A 26 -3.86 10.95 -2.02
CA ILE A 26 -4.07 11.73 -3.25
C ILE A 26 -2.91 12.68 -3.56
N ARG A 27 -2.23 13.21 -2.53
CA ARG A 27 -1.05 14.07 -2.72
C ARG A 27 0.07 13.35 -3.47
N GLN A 28 0.33 12.10 -3.12
CA GLN A 28 1.39 11.31 -3.76
C GLN A 28 1.06 11.02 -5.23
N ILE A 29 -0.23 10.90 -5.55
CA ILE A 29 -0.69 10.73 -6.93
C ILE A 29 -0.54 12.04 -7.71
N CYS A 30 -0.94 13.17 -7.13
CA CYS A 30 -0.73 14.49 -7.74
C CYS A 30 0.75 14.81 -7.93
N ASP A 31 1.61 14.47 -6.97
CA ASP A 31 3.07 14.69 -7.07
C ASP A 31 3.64 13.96 -8.30
N ILE A 32 3.18 12.72 -8.58
CA ILE A 32 3.56 11.95 -9.76
C ILE A 32 3.06 12.59 -11.04
N LEU A 33 1.77 12.93 -11.11
CA LEU A 33 1.13 13.43 -12.32
C LEU A 33 1.65 14.82 -12.72
N LEU A 34 1.78 15.73 -11.74
CA LEU A 34 2.32 17.07 -11.96
C LEU A 34 3.79 17.00 -12.37
N PHE A 35 4.57 16.09 -11.79
CA PHE A 35 5.96 15.90 -12.19
C PHE A 35 6.06 15.38 -13.63
N ALA A 36 5.25 14.39 -13.98
CA ALA A 36 5.20 13.81 -15.32
C ALA A 36 4.77 14.85 -16.38
N GLU A 37 3.77 15.67 -16.08
CA GLU A 37 3.34 16.78 -16.94
C GLU A 37 4.45 17.83 -17.11
N HIS A 38 5.06 18.28 -16.01
CA HIS A 38 6.05 19.35 -16.05
C HIS A 38 7.31 18.96 -16.84
N TYR A 39 7.77 17.70 -16.68
CA TYR A 39 8.98 17.18 -17.30
C TYR A 39 8.71 16.28 -18.51
N GLU A 40 7.52 16.35 -19.11
CA GLU A 40 7.06 15.48 -20.21
C GLU A 40 8.13 15.25 -21.30
N LYS A 41 8.79 16.33 -21.73
CA LYS A 41 9.79 16.34 -22.81
C LYS A 41 11.18 15.86 -22.39
N GLU A 42 11.46 15.85 -21.09
CA GLU A 42 12.74 15.43 -20.51
C GLU A 42 12.70 13.98 -20.03
N ILE A 43 11.49 13.42 -19.89
CA ILE A 43 11.29 12.02 -19.52
C ILE A 43 11.51 11.14 -20.75
N ASP A 44 12.47 10.22 -20.62
CA ASP A 44 12.60 9.08 -21.52
C ASP A 44 11.54 8.03 -21.13
N TRP A 45 10.42 8.08 -21.83
CA TRP A 45 9.25 7.24 -21.54
C TRP A 45 9.51 5.74 -21.80
N GLU A 46 10.32 5.40 -22.80
CA GLU A 46 10.69 4.00 -23.07
C GLU A 46 11.48 3.42 -21.90
N ILE A 47 12.51 4.14 -21.43
CA ILE A 47 13.31 3.72 -20.27
C ILE A 47 12.44 3.65 -19.01
N PHE A 48 11.53 4.61 -18.81
CA PHE A 48 10.60 4.60 -17.70
C PHE A 48 9.74 3.31 -17.71
N TRP A 49 9.10 3.00 -18.84
CA TRP A 49 8.23 1.83 -18.96
C TRP A 49 9.00 0.50 -18.89
N ASP A 50 10.23 0.43 -19.40
CA ASP A 50 11.11 -0.72 -19.21
C ASP A 50 11.38 -1.01 -17.74
N ARG A 51 11.67 0.03 -16.96
CA ARG A 51 11.90 -0.14 -15.52
C ARG A 51 10.63 -0.50 -14.78
N ILE A 52 9.49 0.09 -15.16
CA ILE A 52 8.19 -0.30 -14.61
C ILE A 52 7.91 -1.79 -14.90
N ARG A 53 8.17 -2.27 -16.13
CA ARG A 53 8.06 -3.68 -16.54
C ARG A 53 8.90 -4.60 -15.64
N MET A 54 10.14 -4.23 -15.36
CA MET A 54 11.03 -5.00 -14.47
C MET A 54 10.52 -5.13 -13.03
N THR A 55 9.52 -4.34 -12.63
CA THR A 55 8.97 -4.34 -11.28
C THR A 55 7.53 -4.86 -11.17
N ASP A 56 7.02 -5.49 -12.24
CA ASP A 56 5.60 -5.90 -12.37
C ASP A 56 4.61 -4.74 -12.12
N GLY A 57 5.06 -3.49 -12.32
CA GLY A 57 4.33 -2.29 -11.94
C GLY A 57 3.42 -1.72 -13.02
N ILE A 58 3.31 -2.38 -14.18
CA ILE A 58 2.66 -1.83 -15.39
C ILE A 58 1.22 -1.41 -15.11
N LEU A 59 0.42 -2.31 -14.53
CA LEU A 59 -1.00 -2.07 -14.26
C LEU A 59 -1.20 -0.93 -13.26
N PHE A 60 -0.33 -0.83 -12.25
CA PHE A 60 -0.38 0.27 -11.30
C PHE A 60 -0.01 1.60 -11.96
N ALA A 61 1.04 1.62 -12.78
CA ALA A 61 1.45 2.84 -13.49
C ALA A 61 0.39 3.32 -14.48
N GLU A 62 -0.16 2.40 -15.27
CA GLU A 62 -1.27 2.67 -16.18
C GLU A 62 -2.49 3.25 -15.44
N ALA A 63 -2.86 2.64 -14.30
CA ALA A 63 -3.99 3.10 -13.51
C ALA A 63 -3.80 4.52 -12.95
N ILE A 64 -2.59 4.88 -12.50
CA ILE A 64 -2.30 6.23 -12.00
C ILE A 64 -2.47 7.28 -13.11
N PHE A 65 -1.88 7.06 -14.28
CA PHE A 65 -1.99 8.03 -15.38
C PHE A 65 -3.43 8.12 -15.89
N ARG A 66 -4.13 7.00 -16.06
CA ARG A 66 -5.55 6.98 -16.44
C ARG A 66 -6.44 7.70 -15.43
N LEU A 67 -6.20 7.50 -14.14
CA LEU A 67 -6.91 8.21 -13.08
C LEU A 67 -6.66 9.72 -13.16
N GLY A 68 -5.41 10.12 -13.46
CA GLY A 68 -5.06 11.52 -13.70
C GLY A 68 -5.89 12.15 -14.81
N VAL A 69 -6.01 11.46 -15.94
CA VAL A 69 -6.81 11.92 -17.08
C VAL A 69 -8.30 11.97 -16.74
N GLN A 70 -8.85 10.90 -16.16
CA GLN A 70 -10.29 10.75 -15.96
C GLN A 70 -10.86 11.64 -14.84
N TYR A 71 -10.10 11.84 -13.77
CA TYR A 71 -10.63 12.46 -12.54
C TYR A 71 -9.88 13.72 -12.11
N LEU A 72 -8.67 13.96 -12.59
CA LEU A 72 -7.83 15.08 -12.15
C LEU A 72 -7.55 16.13 -13.23
N GLY A 73 -8.13 15.97 -14.43
CA GLY A 73 -8.11 16.97 -15.49
C GLY A 73 -6.83 17.02 -16.32
N PHE A 74 -6.00 15.98 -16.27
CA PHE A 74 -4.82 15.86 -17.14
C PHE A 74 -5.24 15.41 -18.54
N GLU A 75 -4.44 15.76 -19.55
CA GLU A 75 -4.69 15.35 -20.92
C GLU A 75 -3.91 14.09 -21.26
N GLU A 76 -4.53 13.14 -21.96
CA GLU A 76 -3.90 11.84 -22.27
C GLU A 76 -2.57 11.99 -23.03
N LYS A 77 -2.46 12.99 -23.90
CA LYS A 77 -1.24 13.29 -24.67
C LYS A 77 -0.02 13.62 -23.80
N GLN A 78 -0.22 14.00 -22.53
CA GLN A 78 0.86 14.33 -21.59
C GLN A 78 1.57 13.08 -21.07
N PHE A 79 0.99 11.90 -21.27
CA PHE A 79 1.55 10.63 -20.82
C PHE A 79 1.74 9.70 -22.01
N TYR A 80 2.95 9.15 -22.15
CA TYR A 80 3.20 8.13 -23.16
C TYR A 80 2.77 6.77 -22.63
N PHE A 81 2.04 6.00 -23.44
CA PHE A 81 1.71 4.60 -23.19
C PHE A 81 2.28 3.74 -24.33
N PRO A 82 3.20 2.81 -24.06
CA PRO A 82 3.74 1.95 -25.10
C PRO A 82 2.67 0.96 -25.59
N GLU A 83 2.84 0.49 -26.83
CA GLU A 83 1.94 -0.50 -27.42
C GLU A 83 1.78 -1.72 -26.50
N GLY A 84 0.53 -2.06 -26.19
CA GLY A 84 0.18 -3.16 -25.29
C GLY A 84 -0.06 -2.77 -23.83
N VAL A 85 0.17 -1.52 -23.42
CA VAL A 85 -0.18 -0.98 -22.08
C VAL A 85 -1.60 -0.40 -22.08
N HIS A 86 -2.54 -1.14 -22.67
CA HIS A 86 -3.94 -0.77 -22.69
C HIS A 86 -4.78 -1.90 -22.09
N SER A 87 -4.93 -1.86 -20.78
CA SER A 87 -5.91 -2.68 -20.12
C SER A 87 -7.29 -2.03 -20.26
N MET A 88 -8.11 -2.54 -21.18
CA MET A 88 -9.55 -2.23 -21.26
C MET A 88 -10.32 -2.55 -19.95
N LYS A 89 -9.67 -3.07 -18.91
CA LYS A 89 -10.28 -3.64 -17.70
C LYS A 89 -9.83 -3.03 -16.38
N LEU A 90 -9.04 -1.95 -16.37
CA LEU A 90 -8.65 -1.30 -15.10
C LEU A 90 -9.82 -0.46 -14.55
N ASP A 91 -10.32 -0.83 -13.37
CA ASP A 91 -11.37 -0.11 -12.64
C ASP A 91 -10.78 1.08 -11.85
N THR A 92 -10.46 2.15 -12.58
CA THR A 92 -9.89 3.38 -12.01
C THR A 92 -10.77 4.05 -10.95
N GLU A 93 -12.09 3.85 -11.01
CA GLU A 93 -13.04 4.35 -10.01
C GLU A 93 -12.75 3.73 -8.64
N ARG A 94 -12.62 2.41 -8.59
CA ARG A 94 -12.32 1.68 -7.36
C ARG A 94 -10.97 2.05 -6.75
N LEU A 95 -9.96 2.35 -7.58
CA LEU A 95 -8.67 2.85 -7.08
C LEU A 95 -8.81 4.27 -6.53
N MET A 96 -9.54 5.14 -7.23
CA MET A 96 -9.78 6.51 -6.78
C MET A 96 -10.52 6.53 -5.44
N GLU A 97 -11.55 5.69 -5.25
CA GLU A 97 -12.22 5.54 -3.97
C GLU A 97 -11.24 5.16 -2.84
N ASP A 98 -10.33 4.20 -3.09
CA ASP A 98 -9.34 3.77 -2.09
C ASP A 98 -8.36 4.89 -1.75
N ILE A 99 -7.91 5.65 -2.75
CA ILE A 99 -7.04 6.82 -2.58
C ILE A 99 -7.73 7.90 -1.74
N LEU A 100 -8.96 8.26 -2.10
CA LEU A 100 -9.75 9.27 -1.38
C LEU A 100 -10.04 8.84 0.05
N HIS A 101 -10.41 7.58 0.27
CA HIS A 101 -10.56 7.02 1.61
C HIS A 101 -9.25 7.01 2.40
N SER A 102 -8.09 6.93 1.73
CA SER A 102 -6.76 6.97 2.35
C SER A 102 -6.31 8.40 2.69
N GLY A 103 -7.05 9.41 2.21
CA GLY A 103 -6.86 10.82 2.52
C GLY A 103 -5.59 11.39 1.89
N ILE A 104 -5.16 12.56 2.39
CA ILE A 104 -4.08 13.34 1.77
C ILE A 104 -2.75 12.58 1.73
N HIS A 105 -2.39 11.90 2.82
CA HIS A 105 -1.06 11.30 3.00
C HIS A 105 -1.05 9.77 2.95
N GLY A 106 -2.17 9.11 2.67
CA GLY A 106 -2.24 7.65 2.71
C GLY A 106 -2.18 7.06 4.12
N LYS A 107 -2.31 7.89 5.17
CA LYS A 107 -2.30 7.43 6.56
C LYS A 107 -3.63 6.76 6.85
N GLY A 108 -3.63 5.44 6.73
CA GLY A 108 -4.76 4.64 7.18
C GLY A 108 -5.01 4.83 8.68
N THR A 109 -6.28 4.79 9.08
CA THR A 109 -6.70 4.63 10.48
C THR A 109 -5.90 3.49 11.15
N ARG A 110 -5.78 3.47 12.50
CA ARG A 110 -5.09 2.36 13.22
C ARG A 110 -5.55 0.96 12.76
N SER A 111 -6.84 0.84 12.41
CA SER A 111 -7.43 -0.34 11.78
C SER A 111 -6.72 -0.75 10.48
N ARG A 112 -6.39 0.20 9.59
CA ARG A 112 -5.66 -0.07 8.34
C ARG A 112 -4.19 -0.45 8.55
N LEU A 113 -3.49 0.09 9.55
CA LEU A 113 -2.12 -0.34 9.88
C LEU A 113 -2.08 -1.80 10.36
N HIS A 114 -3.07 -2.17 11.18
CA HIS A 114 -3.28 -3.56 11.61
C HIS A 114 -3.65 -4.47 10.43
N SER A 115 -4.55 -4.03 9.55
CA SER A 115 -4.89 -4.75 8.32
C SER A 115 -3.72 -4.90 7.36
N ALA A 116 -2.85 -3.89 7.22
CA ALA A 116 -1.68 -3.98 6.34
C ALA A 116 -0.67 -5.03 6.84
N THR A 117 -0.45 -5.11 8.14
CA THR A 117 0.38 -6.17 8.75
C THR A 117 -0.23 -7.56 8.47
N LEU A 118 -1.56 -7.66 8.57
CA LEU A 118 -2.29 -8.89 8.26
C LEU A 118 -2.24 -9.26 6.78
N THR A 119 -2.38 -8.27 5.88
CA THR A 119 -2.30 -8.43 4.42
C THR A 119 -0.89 -8.83 3.99
N LEU A 120 0.15 -8.26 4.57
CA LEU A 120 1.55 -8.64 4.33
C LEU A 120 1.80 -10.11 4.74
N HIS A 121 1.37 -10.52 5.93
CA HIS A 121 1.51 -11.92 6.36
C HIS A 121 0.64 -12.90 5.55
N ALA A 122 -0.56 -12.49 5.13
CA ALA A 122 -1.42 -13.30 4.27
C ALA A 122 -0.87 -13.43 2.84
N ALA A 123 -0.12 -12.42 2.38
CA ALA A 123 0.59 -12.45 1.11
C ALA A 123 1.85 -13.31 1.17
N GLU A 124 2.65 -13.20 2.24
CA GLU A 124 3.82 -14.07 2.47
C GLU A 124 3.43 -15.55 2.59
N LYS A 125 2.31 -15.86 3.27
CA LYS A 125 1.88 -17.25 3.53
C LYS A 125 0.80 -17.79 2.58
N ARG A 126 0.52 -17.12 1.46
CA ARG A 126 -0.41 -17.56 0.39
C ARG A 126 -1.77 -18.10 0.91
N GLY A 127 -2.53 -17.31 1.66
CA GLY A 127 -3.95 -17.62 1.92
C GLY A 127 -4.46 -17.38 3.35
N LEU A 128 -5.67 -17.87 3.63
CA LEU A 128 -6.40 -17.71 4.89
C LEU A 128 -5.64 -18.28 6.11
N SER A 129 -4.72 -19.22 5.89
CA SER A 129 -3.82 -19.79 6.91
C SER A 129 -2.82 -18.78 7.48
N GLY A 130 -2.59 -17.64 6.80
CA GLY A 130 -1.74 -16.54 7.28
C GLY A 130 -2.46 -15.53 8.19
N ILE A 131 -3.80 -15.58 8.23
CA ILE A 131 -4.61 -14.64 9.02
C ILE A 131 -4.50 -14.93 10.52
N PHE A 132 -4.59 -16.19 10.93
CA PHE A 132 -4.46 -16.60 12.33
C PHE A 132 -3.07 -16.29 12.93
N PRO A 133 -1.94 -16.62 12.25
CA PRO A 133 -0.61 -16.21 12.69
C PRO A 133 -0.44 -14.68 12.73
N GLY A 134 -1.01 -13.95 11.78
CA GLY A 134 -0.95 -12.48 11.76
C GLY A 134 -1.73 -11.86 12.92
N LEU A 135 -2.92 -12.39 13.24
CA LEU A 135 -3.72 -11.97 14.38
C LEU A 135 -3.02 -12.30 15.71
N PHE A 136 -2.41 -13.48 15.80
CA PHE A 136 -1.59 -13.87 16.95
C PHE A 136 -0.37 -12.96 17.12
N TYR A 137 0.34 -12.64 16.03
CA TYR A 137 1.46 -11.70 16.06
C TYR A 137 1.03 -10.27 16.44
N MET A 138 -0.19 -9.87 16.07
CA MET A 138 -0.74 -8.56 16.42
C MET A 138 -1.11 -8.45 17.90
N ALA A 139 -1.66 -9.54 18.48
CA ALA A 139 -1.99 -9.65 19.90
C ALA A 139 -0.74 -9.87 20.78
N PHE A 140 0.17 -10.74 20.31
CA PHE A 140 1.35 -11.20 21.03
C PHE A 140 2.64 -11.00 20.20
N PRO A 141 3.03 -9.75 19.89
CA PRO A 141 4.25 -9.48 19.15
C PRO A 141 5.50 -9.81 19.99
N PRO A 142 6.62 -10.17 19.34
CA PRO A 142 7.87 -10.47 20.02
C PRO A 142 8.45 -9.21 20.70
N ALA A 143 9.18 -9.41 21.79
CA ALA A 143 9.71 -8.34 22.65
C ALA A 143 10.44 -7.24 21.88
N LYS A 144 11.22 -7.59 20.85
CA LYS A 144 11.95 -6.65 19.98
C LYS A 144 11.08 -5.55 19.38
N ASN A 145 9.82 -5.85 19.04
CA ASN A 145 8.89 -4.88 18.45
C ASN A 145 8.19 -4.01 19.50
N LEU A 146 8.25 -4.42 20.77
CA LEU A 146 7.63 -3.75 21.90
C LEU A 146 8.61 -2.83 22.63
N LEU A 147 9.92 -2.95 22.39
CA LEU A 147 10.98 -2.18 23.07
C LEU A 147 10.77 -0.67 23.01
N TRP A 148 10.27 -0.13 21.90
CA TRP A 148 10.03 1.31 21.76
C TRP A 148 8.93 1.81 22.70
N ARG A 149 7.90 1.00 22.97
CA ARG A 149 6.77 1.34 23.86
C ARG A 149 6.99 0.88 25.30
N PHE A 150 7.72 -0.21 25.49
CA PHE A 150 7.99 -0.82 26.79
C PHE A 150 9.52 -1.05 26.95
N PRO A 151 10.30 0.01 27.24
CA PRO A 151 11.76 -0.08 27.31
C PRO A 151 12.27 -1.03 28.40
N TYR A 152 11.45 -1.28 29.43
CA TYR A 152 11.78 -2.21 30.52
C TYR A 152 12.00 -3.66 30.03
N LEU A 153 11.44 -4.03 28.88
CA LEU A 153 11.66 -5.35 28.26
C LEU A 153 13.12 -5.59 27.86
N LYS A 154 13.94 -4.53 27.70
CA LYS A 154 15.37 -4.65 27.41
C LYS A 154 16.15 -5.24 28.60
N LYS A 155 15.75 -4.89 29.83
CA LYS A 155 16.39 -5.35 31.07
C LYS A 155 15.69 -6.57 31.65
N HIS A 156 14.38 -6.68 31.46
CA HIS A 156 13.55 -7.75 32.02
C HIS A 156 12.68 -8.40 30.93
N PRO A 157 13.25 -9.28 30.09
CA PRO A 157 12.52 -9.95 29.01
C PRO A 157 11.34 -10.81 29.50
N TYR A 158 11.42 -11.32 30.73
CA TYR A 158 10.36 -12.13 31.36
C TYR A 158 9.07 -11.33 31.66
N LEU A 159 9.10 -9.99 31.61
CA LEU A 159 7.90 -9.15 31.74
C LEU A 159 7.10 -9.04 30.43
N LEU A 160 7.46 -9.81 29.39
CA LEU A 160 6.75 -9.83 28.12
C LEU A 160 5.25 -10.15 28.25
N PRO A 161 4.81 -11.14 29.06
CA PRO A 161 3.38 -11.39 29.27
C PRO A 161 2.66 -10.20 29.91
N PHE A 162 3.32 -9.47 30.80
CA PHE A 162 2.78 -8.26 31.42
C PHE A 162 2.60 -7.14 30.39
N ALA A 163 3.58 -6.94 29.49
CA ALA A 163 3.48 -5.98 28.39
C ALA A 163 2.34 -6.33 27.42
N TRP A 164 2.11 -7.62 27.14
CA TRP A 164 0.95 -8.06 26.37
C TRP A 164 -0.37 -7.73 27.08
N GLY A 165 -0.46 -7.98 28.39
CA GLY A 165 -1.61 -7.62 29.21
C GLY A 165 -1.92 -6.12 29.17
N GLN A 166 -0.92 -5.26 29.37
CA GLN A 166 -1.07 -3.80 29.28
C GLN A 166 -1.58 -3.36 27.89
N ARG A 167 -1.10 -4.01 26.83
CA ARG A 167 -1.53 -3.73 25.45
C ARG A 167 -2.98 -4.15 25.21
N LEU A 168 -3.38 -5.33 25.68
CA LEU A 168 -4.76 -5.83 25.58
C LEU A 168 -5.75 -4.99 26.40
N CYS A 169 -5.38 -4.57 27.62
CA CYS A 169 -6.17 -3.64 28.42
C CYS A 169 -6.36 -2.28 27.74
N GLY A 170 -5.33 -1.79 27.03
CA GLY A 170 -5.44 -0.60 26.19
C GLY A 170 -6.50 -0.77 25.09
N TYR A 171 -6.52 -1.92 24.41
CA TYR A 171 -7.53 -2.22 23.40
C TYR A 171 -8.95 -2.32 23.98
N LEU A 172 -9.11 -2.91 25.18
CA LEU A 172 -10.40 -3.02 25.85
C LEU A 172 -10.95 -1.66 26.32
N ARG A 173 -10.08 -0.73 26.72
CA ARG A 173 -10.47 0.63 27.10
C ARG A 173 -10.90 1.51 25.93
N GLU A 174 -10.44 1.19 24.71
CA GLU A 174 -10.73 1.96 23.48
C GLU A 174 -12.04 1.53 22.78
N GLY A 175 -12.79 0.54 23.30
CA GLY A 175 -14.09 0.10 22.77
C GLY A 175 -14.08 -1.32 22.15
N PRO A 176 -15.23 -1.85 21.71
CA PRO A 176 -15.38 -3.28 21.38
C PRO A 176 -14.56 -3.71 20.16
N VAL A 177 -13.47 -4.44 20.43
CA VAL A 177 -12.52 -4.98 19.47
C VAL A 177 -13.15 -6.00 18.50
N LEU A 178 -14.23 -6.71 18.87
CA LEU A 178 -14.82 -7.75 18.03
C LEU A 178 -15.53 -7.21 16.77
N GLY A 179 -16.23 -6.07 16.88
CA GLY A 179 -16.77 -5.37 15.70
C GLY A 179 -15.66 -4.87 14.78
N SER A 180 -14.51 -4.51 15.37
CA SER A 180 -13.30 -4.11 14.64
C SER A 180 -12.62 -5.26 13.92
N VAL A 181 -12.62 -6.50 14.44
CA VAL A 181 -11.97 -7.64 13.77
C VAL A 181 -12.67 -8.02 12.46
N LYS A 182 -14.00 -8.05 12.43
CA LYS A 182 -14.75 -8.34 11.18
C LYS A 182 -14.50 -7.26 10.13
N GLU A 183 -14.48 -6.00 10.53
CA GLU A 183 -14.13 -4.86 9.66
C GLU A 183 -12.66 -4.88 9.23
N ILE A 184 -11.72 -5.29 10.09
CA ILE A 184 -10.30 -5.48 9.76
C ILE A 184 -10.15 -6.57 8.69
N VAL A 185 -10.82 -7.72 8.86
CA VAL A 185 -10.78 -8.82 7.88
C VAL A 185 -11.43 -8.39 6.55
N LYS A 186 -12.57 -7.71 6.60
CA LYS A 186 -13.25 -7.17 5.41
C LYS A 186 -12.37 -6.16 4.67
N THR A 187 -11.77 -5.24 5.40
CA THR A 187 -10.81 -4.25 4.88
C THR A 187 -9.58 -4.92 4.27
N GLY A 188 -9.03 -5.93 4.95
CA GLY A 188 -7.89 -6.72 4.45
C GLY A 188 -8.21 -7.46 3.16
N ARG A 189 -9.44 -8.00 3.01
CA ARG A 189 -9.92 -8.62 1.75
C ARG A 189 -10.05 -7.59 0.63
N LYS A 190 -10.74 -6.46 0.86
CA LYS A 190 -10.90 -5.38 -0.13
C LYS A 190 -9.53 -4.88 -0.61
N ARG A 191 -8.57 -4.72 0.31
CA ARG A 191 -7.19 -4.31 0.00
C ARG A 191 -6.42 -5.36 -0.80
N LYS A 192 -6.55 -6.65 -0.46
CA LYS A 192 -5.91 -7.72 -1.24
C LYS A 192 -6.42 -7.77 -2.67
N GLU A 193 -7.71 -7.55 -2.88
CA GLU A 193 -8.30 -7.48 -4.22
C GLU A 193 -7.74 -6.31 -5.03
N ILE A 194 -7.69 -5.10 -4.45
CA ILE A 194 -7.08 -3.92 -5.09
C ILE A 194 -5.63 -4.22 -5.47
N LEU A 195 -4.82 -4.73 -4.54
CA LEU A 195 -3.41 -5.03 -4.81
C LEU A 195 -3.22 -6.12 -5.89
N ARG A 196 -4.16 -7.04 -6.05
CA ARG A 196 -4.14 -8.05 -7.13
C ARG A 196 -4.54 -7.45 -8.46
N GLU A 197 -5.58 -6.61 -8.47
CA GLU A 197 -6.10 -5.95 -9.66
C GLU A 197 -5.07 -5.03 -10.32
N TYR A 198 -4.27 -4.31 -9.51
CA TYR A 198 -3.21 -3.43 -9.99
C TYR A 198 -1.84 -4.12 -10.13
N GLY A 199 -1.79 -5.46 -10.11
CA GLY A 199 -0.56 -6.22 -10.37
C GLY A 199 0.51 -6.14 -9.28
N ILE A 200 0.23 -5.54 -8.13
CA ILE A 200 1.21 -5.33 -7.04
C ILE A 200 1.49 -6.65 -6.30
N PHE A 201 0.50 -7.54 -6.18
CA PHE A 201 0.69 -8.92 -5.79
C PHE A 201 0.61 -9.83 -7.01
N GLY A 202 1.76 -10.14 -7.60
CA GLY A 202 1.86 -11.20 -8.60
C GLY A 202 1.74 -12.59 -7.97
N GLU A 203 0.74 -13.37 -8.39
CA GLU A 203 1.01 -14.79 -8.58
C GLU A 203 2.18 -14.87 -9.56
N LYS A 204 3.30 -15.48 -9.16
CA LYS A 204 4.32 -15.90 -10.12
C LYS A 204 3.59 -16.69 -11.21
N ARG A 205 3.45 -16.12 -12.40
CA ARG A 205 3.11 -16.92 -13.59
C ARG A 205 4.23 -17.96 -13.68
N ARG A 206 3.84 -19.22 -13.55
CA ARG A 206 4.71 -20.36 -13.84
C ARG A 206 5.14 -20.31 -15.29
#